data_AF-A0A8C4Q711-F1
#
_entry.id   AF-A0A8C4Q711-F1
#
_cell.length_a   1.000
_cell.length_b   1.000
_cell.length_c   1.000
_cell.angle_alpha   90.00
_cell.angle_beta   90.00
_cell.angle_gamma   90.00
#
_symmetry.space_group_name_H-M   'P 1'
#
loop_
_entity.id
_entity.type
_entity.pdbx_description
1 polymer ?
#
loop_
_entity_poly.entity_id
_entity_poly.type
_entity_poly.pdbx_seq_one_letter_code
_entity_poly.pdbx_strand_id
1 'polypeptide(L)'
;MSRCHVSKTDAAHFIQQCMEAAGSNTAHAKALAEVLVEGDYRGHFSHGLNRLDMYVKDIQSGICSAQGEPLVEKETAATALVDGRNLLGPVVGNFCMDLAIQKAREAGIGWVVAKGSNHYGIAGFYSMQALKHGMIGMSFTNTSPLVVPTRAKECTLGTNPLSVAAPAANGDSFVLDMATSSVALGKVELYARNNEKVPYGWGCDHQGKVTENPEEVLDGGGLLSLGGSELTGGYKGYGLSMMVEIFCGILAGAAYSKNVRTWRVTDRVANLGQCFVAINPNCFAPGFETRVSDLLQIHRNLEPNSVAQKLNVAALPMDV
;
A
#
# COMPACT_ATOMS: atom_id res chain seq x y z
N MET A 1 26.70 12.66 -2.68
CA MET A 1 26.66 11.22 -2.38
C MET A 1 26.82 10.44 -3.67
N SER A 2 27.67 9.41 -3.72
CA SER A 2 27.74 8.51 -4.89
C SER A 2 26.53 7.57 -4.86
N ARG A 3 25.91 7.35 -6.03
CA ARG A 3 24.88 6.31 -6.21
C ARG A 3 25.59 4.98 -6.43
N CYS A 4 25.12 3.92 -5.78
CA CYS A 4 25.60 2.56 -5.98
C CYS A 4 24.44 1.70 -6.48
N HIS A 5 24.69 0.87 -7.50
CA HIS A 5 23.73 -0.12 -7.97
C HIS A 5 23.97 -1.44 -7.25
N VAL A 6 22.91 -2.00 -6.68
CA VAL A 6 22.93 -3.29 -5.97
C VAL A 6 21.99 -4.24 -6.68
N SER A 7 22.36 -5.51 -6.81
CA SER A 7 21.49 -6.51 -7.42
C SER A 7 20.26 -6.79 -6.53
N LYS A 8 19.14 -7.19 -7.13
CA LYS A 8 17.94 -7.59 -6.37
C LYS A 8 18.24 -8.70 -5.36
N THR A 9 19.04 -9.68 -5.78
CA THR A 9 19.39 -10.84 -4.98
C THR A 9 20.20 -10.42 -3.76
N ASP A 10 21.20 -9.56 -3.93
CA ASP A 10 22.04 -9.08 -2.82
C ASP A 10 21.23 -8.23 -1.85
N ALA A 11 20.35 -7.36 -2.36
CA ALA A 11 19.46 -6.55 -1.53
C ALA A 11 18.50 -7.44 -0.71
N ALA A 12 17.90 -8.46 -1.35
CA ALA A 12 17.00 -9.40 -0.68
C ALA A 12 17.73 -10.20 0.42
N HIS A 13 18.92 -10.74 0.12
CA HIS A 13 19.73 -11.45 1.11
C HIS A 13 20.13 -10.56 2.28
N PHE A 14 20.54 -9.32 2.01
CA PHE A 14 20.88 -8.36 3.06
C PHE A 14 19.69 -8.09 3.99
N ILE A 15 18.51 -7.78 3.43
CA ILE A 15 17.29 -7.56 4.22
C ILE A 15 16.96 -8.79 5.06
N GLN A 16 16.98 -9.98 4.45
CA GLN A 16 16.68 -11.23 5.13
C GLN A 16 17.63 -11.45 6.33
N GLN A 17 18.94 -11.32 6.11
CA GLN A 17 19.95 -11.50 7.17
C GLN A 17 19.77 -10.49 8.32
N CYS A 18 19.46 -9.23 8.01
CA CYS A 18 19.18 -8.23 9.04
C CYS A 18 17.96 -8.60 9.89
N MET A 19 16.90 -9.10 9.27
CA MET A 19 15.67 -9.48 9.97
C MET A 19 15.82 -10.76 10.78
N GLU A 20 16.58 -11.73 10.27
CA GLU A 20 16.96 -12.94 11.00
C GLU A 20 17.81 -12.59 12.23
N ALA A 21 18.82 -11.72 12.05
CA ALA A 21 19.64 -11.21 13.15
C ALA A 21 18.83 -10.40 14.18
N ALA A 22 17.75 -9.74 13.75
CA ALA A 22 16.81 -9.07 14.64
C ALA A 22 15.88 -10.04 15.40
N GLY A 23 15.74 -11.29 14.95
CA GLY A 23 14.98 -12.35 15.63
C GLY A 23 13.80 -12.94 14.84
N SER A 24 13.56 -12.48 13.60
CA SER A 24 12.53 -13.07 12.72
C SER A 24 12.93 -14.46 12.25
N ASN A 25 11.97 -15.37 12.05
CA ASN A 25 12.29 -16.59 11.31
C ASN A 25 12.59 -16.29 9.83
N THR A 26 13.23 -17.25 9.18
CA THR A 26 13.63 -17.18 7.76
C THR A 26 12.46 -16.91 6.82
N ALA A 27 11.30 -17.53 7.04
CA ALA A 27 10.13 -17.34 6.16
C ALA A 27 9.59 -15.89 6.22
N HIS A 28 9.50 -15.33 7.43
CA HIS A 28 9.06 -13.96 7.68
C HIS A 28 10.07 -12.94 7.14
N ALA A 29 11.36 -13.17 7.40
CA ALA A 29 12.44 -12.34 6.91
C ALA A 29 12.46 -12.31 5.37
N LYS A 30 12.27 -13.47 4.73
CA LYS A 30 12.16 -13.59 3.27
C LYS A 30 10.94 -12.86 2.72
N ALA A 31 9.77 -13.03 3.32
CA ALA A 31 8.54 -12.34 2.89
C ALA A 31 8.70 -10.81 2.92
N LEU A 32 9.38 -10.28 3.96
CA LEU A 32 9.69 -8.85 4.02
C LEU A 32 10.71 -8.43 2.95
N ALA A 33 11.78 -9.20 2.77
CA ALA A 33 12.80 -8.92 1.76
C ALA A 33 12.21 -8.80 0.36
N GLU A 34 11.31 -9.73 -0.01
CA GLU A 34 10.65 -9.74 -1.33
C GLU A 34 9.86 -8.47 -1.60
N VAL A 35 9.00 -8.02 -0.65
CA VAL A 35 8.17 -6.84 -0.88
C VAL A 35 9.00 -5.54 -0.89
N LEU A 36 10.04 -5.42 -0.06
CA LEU A 36 10.87 -4.21 -0.02
C LEU A 36 11.70 -4.07 -1.31
N VAL A 37 12.26 -5.18 -1.80
CA VAL A 37 12.98 -5.19 -3.08
C VAL A 37 12.04 -4.89 -4.23
N GLU A 38 10.80 -5.41 -4.22
CA GLU A 38 9.82 -5.07 -5.25
C GLU A 38 9.42 -3.59 -5.17
N GLY A 39 9.29 -3.02 -3.97
CA GLY A 39 9.10 -1.58 -3.75
C GLY A 39 10.17 -0.75 -4.46
N ASP A 40 11.45 -1.03 -4.22
CA ASP A 40 12.55 -0.33 -4.87
C ASP A 40 12.60 -0.57 -6.39
N TYR A 41 12.39 -1.81 -6.83
CA TYR A 41 12.46 -2.16 -8.25
C TYR A 41 11.37 -1.47 -9.09
N ARG A 42 10.19 -1.30 -8.51
CA ARG A 42 9.07 -0.60 -9.15
C ARG A 42 9.13 0.92 -8.98
N GLY A 43 10.20 1.46 -8.39
CA GLY A 43 10.37 2.90 -8.18
C GLY A 43 9.58 3.48 -7.00
N HIS A 44 8.99 2.63 -6.16
CA HIS A 44 8.35 3.02 -4.90
C HIS A 44 9.37 3.09 -3.75
N PHE A 45 10.44 3.88 -3.94
CA PHE A 45 11.56 3.98 -2.99
C PHE A 45 11.16 4.40 -1.57
N SER A 46 9.96 4.94 -1.35
CA SER A 46 9.43 5.25 -0.02
C SER A 46 8.95 4.02 0.78
N HIS A 47 8.90 2.84 0.15
CA HIS A 47 8.42 1.59 0.72
C HIS A 47 9.39 0.41 0.46
N GLY A 48 10.66 0.71 0.13
CA GLY A 48 11.69 -0.29 -0.12
C GLY A 48 12.71 -0.42 1.02
N LEU A 49 13.97 -0.67 0.67
CA LEU A 49 15.06 -0.92 1.63
C LEU A 49 15.23 0.21 2.67
N ASN A 50 14.88 1.45 2.31
CA ASN A 50 14.95 2.60 3.22
C ASN A 50 14.00 2.53 4.44
N ARG A 51 13.14 1.50 4.53
CA ARG A 51 12.27 1.23 5.68
C ARG A 51 12.77 0.11 6.58
N LEU A 52 13.87 -0.56 6.21
CA LEU A 52 14.36 -1.73 6.95
C LEU A 52 14.59 -1.44 8.45
N ASP A 53 15.11 -0.26 8.78
CA ASP A 53 15.39 0.12 10.17
C ASP A 53 14.14 0.14 11.06
N MET A 54 12.99 0.55 10.50
CA MET A 54 11.70 0.54 11.19
C MET A 54 11.28 -0.89 11.55
N TYR A 55 11.38 -1.81 10.59
CA TYR A 55 11.04 -3.22 10.79
C TYR A 55 11.94 -3.90 11.82
N VAL A 56 13.25 -3.63 11.77
CA VAL A 56 14.22 -4.15 12.74
C VAL A 56 13.87 -3.66 14.16
N LYS A 57 13.57 -2.37 14.34
CA LYS A 57 13.18 -1.80 15.64
C LYS A 57 11.88 -2.40 16.18
N ASP A 58 10.87 -2.58 15.34
CA ASP A 58 9.60 -3.17 15.75
C ASP A 58 9.76 -4.63 16.19
N ILE A 59 10.61 -5.40 15.51
CA ILE A 59 10.93 -6.78 15.91
C ILE A 59 11.73 -6.81 17.22
N GLN A 60 12.81 -6.01 17.32
CA GLN A 60 13.68 -6.00 18.50
C GLN A 60 12.97 -5.53 19.77
N SER A 61 12.01 -4.62 19.64
CA SER A 61 11.18 -4.14 20.75
C SER A 61 10.06 -5.12 21.15
N GLY A 62 9.84 -6.18 20.38
CA GLY A 62 8.73 -7.13 20.59
C GLY A 62 7.35 -6.57 20.24
N ILE A 63 7.28 -5.36 19.68
CA ILE A 63 6.03 -4.72 19.27
C ILE A 63 5.51 -5.29 17.95
N CYS A 64 6.36 -5.92 17.15
CA CYS A 64 5.97 -6.83 16.07
C CYS A 64 6.38 -8.25 16.43
N SER A 65 5.45 -9.21 16.26
CA SER A 65 5.71 -10.63 16.47
C SER A 65 6.69 -11.14 15.41
N ALA A 66 7.79 -11.74 15.86
CA ALA A 66 8.81 -12.30 14.99
C ALA A 66 8.48 -13.73 14.50
N GLN A 67 7.52 -14.38 15.16
CA GLN A 67 7.20 -15.80 15.04
C GLN A 67 5.68 -16.05 15.11
N GLY A 68 5.23 -17.16 14.54
CA GLY A 68 3.83 -17.57 14.49
C GLY A 68 3.26 -17.51 13.09
N GLU A 69 1.98 -17.87 12.94
CA GLU A 69 1.28 -17.92 11.66
C GLU A 69 -0.07 -17.21 11.79
N PRO A 70 -0.55 -16.51 10.73
CA PRO A 70 -1.91 -15.99 10.69
C PRO A 70 -2.96 -17.08 10.94
N LEU A 71 -4.10 -16.69 11.53
CA LEU A 71 -5.19 -17.60 11.87
C LEU A 71 -6.51 -17.14 11.25
N VAL A 72 -7.20 -18.03 10.53
CA VAL A 72 -8.57 -17.78 10.09
C VAL A 72 -9.51 -17.90 11.30
N GLU A 73 -10.12 -16.78 11.71
CA GLU A 73 -11.08 -16.75 12.82
C GLU A 73 -12.49 -17.13 12.37
N LYS A 74 -12.88 -16.70 11.17
CA LYS A 74 -14.20 -16.94 10.57
C LYS A 74 -14.06 -17.01 9.06
N GLU A 75 -14.87 -17.86 8.43
CA GLU A 75 -14.93 -17.91 6.98
C GLU A 75 -16.28 -18.36 6.44
N THR A 76 -16.53 -18.00 5.19
CA THR A 76 -17.57 -18.55 4.34
C THR A 76 -16.94 -19.01 3.02
N ALA A 77 -17.76 -19.45 2.06
CA ALA A 77 -17.28 -19.83 0.73
C ALA A 77 -16.48 -18.70 0.05
N ALA A 78 -16.91 -17.44 0.22
CA ALA A 78 -16.34 -16.29 -0.48
C ALA A 78 -15.62 -15.27 0.43
N THR A 79 -15.64 -15.46 1.76
CA THR A 79 -15.08 -14.48 2.70
C THR A 79 -14.25 -15.11 3.81
N ALA A 80 -13.31 -14.36 4.39
CA ALA A 80 -12.64 -14.73 5.64
C ALA A 80 -12.25 -13.50 6.48
N LEU A 81 -12.23 -13.71 7.80
CA LEU A 81 -11.63 -12.83 8.80
C LEU A 81 -10.39 -13.53 9.37
N VAL A 82 -9.26 -12.83 9.31
CA VAL A 82 -7.94 -13.33 9.73
C VAL A 82 -7.41 -12.54 10.92
N ASP A 83 -6.94 -13.23 11.94
CA ASP A 83 -6.05 -12.67 12.97
C ASP A 83 -4.59 -12.81 12.50
N GLY A 84 -3.96 -11.68 12.20
CA GLY A 84 -2.57 -11.59 11.79
C GLY A 84 -1.57 -11.79 12.93
N ARG A 85 -2.03 -11.93 14.18
CA ARG A 85 -1.19 -12.20 15.37
C ARG A 85 -0.01 -11.24 15.55
N ASN A 86 -0.22 -10.00 15.13
CA ASN A 86 0.76 -8.92 15.18
C ASN A 86 2.06 -9.24 14.41
N LEU A 87 1.96 -10.08 13.37
CA LEU A 87 3.09 -10.45 12.52
C LEU A 87 3.49 -9.31 11.57
N LEU A 88 4.62 -9.50 10.88
CA LEU A 88 5.03 -8.63 9.79
C LEU A 88 3.94 -8.55 8.73
N GLY A 89 3.64 -7.34 8.25
CA GLY A 89 2.61 -7.10 7.24
C GLY A 89 2.72 -8.02 6.01
N PRO A 90 3.92 -8.31 5.47
CA PRO A 90 4.07 -9.22 4.33
C PRO A 90 3.73 -10.67 4.60
N VAL A 91 3.87 -11.13 5.84
CA VAL A 91 3.44 -12.48 6.24
C VAL A 91 1.92 -12.57 6.22
N VAL A 92 1.26 -11.60 6.86
CA VAL A 92 -0.21 -11.52 6.90
C VAL A 92 -0.79 -11.31 5.50
N GLY A 93 -0.19 -10.41 4.72
CA GLY A 93 -0.68 -10.06 3.38
C GLY A 93 -0.56 -11.20 2.36
N ASN A 94 0.56 -11.93 2.36
CA ASN A 94 0.71 -13.11 1.50
C ASN A 94 -0.34 -14.17 1.84
N PHE A 95 -0.46 -14.51 3.13
CA PHE A 95 -1.47 -15.46 3.60
C PHE A 95 -2.89 -15.07 3.17
N CYS A 96 -3.26 -13.81 3.36
CA CYS A 96 -4.61 -13.34 3.07
C CYS A 96 -4.92 -13.27 1.57
N MET A 97 -3.95 -12.86 0.74
CA MET A 97 -4.12 -12.83 -0.71
C MET A 97 -4.19 -14.25 -1.30
N ASP A 98 -3.34 -15.17 -0.83
CA ASP A 98 -3.41 -16.58 -1.23
C ASP A 98 -4.79 -17.19 -0.88
N LEU A 99 -5.30 -16.91 0.33
CA LEU A 99 -6.63 -17.33 0.74
C LEU A 99 -7.74 -16.69 -0.11
N ALA A 100 -7.61 -15.41 -0.48
CA ALA A 100 -8.55 -14.74 -1.36
C ALA A 100 -8.57 -15.39 -2.76
N ILE A 101 -7.40 -15.69 -3.33
CA ILE A 101 -7.25 -16.39 -4.62
C ILE A 101 -7.87 -17.78 -4.57
N GLN A 102 -7.64 -18.53 -3.49
CA GLN A 102 -8.25 -19.85 -3.29
C GLN A 102 -9.77 -19.75 -3.30
N LYS A 103 -10.35 -18.85 -2.50
CA LYS A 103 -11.80 -18.66 -2.42
C LYS A 103 -12.39 -18.17 -3.75
N ALA A 104 -11.71 -17.28 -4.46
CA ALA A 104 -12.14 -16.80 -5.78
C ALA A 104 -12.18 -17.92 -6.84
N ARG A 105 -11.29 -18.91 -6.73
CA ARG A 105 -11.31 -20.09 -7.61
C ARG A 105 -12.59 -20.90 -7.45
N GLU A 106 -13.07 -21.03 -6.21
CA GLU A 106 -14.20 -21.88 -5.85
C GLU A 106 -15.55 -21.15 -5.95
N ALA A 107 -15.60 -19.90 -5.47
CA ALA A 107 -16.84 -19.12 -5.32
C ALA A 107 -16.94 -17.92 -6.28
N GLY A 108 -15.95 -17.71 -7.14
CA GLY A 108 -15.87 -16.59 -8.09
C GLY A 108 -15.31 -15.30 -7.49
N ILE A 109 -15.42 -15.10 -6.18
CA ILE A 109 -14.80 -14.01 -5.42
C ILE A 109 -14.26 -14.51 -4.08
N GLY A 110 -13.12 -13.97 -3.67
CA GLY A 110 -12.58 -14.12 -2.32
C GLY A 110 -12.37 -12.75 -1.71
N TRP A 111 -13.01 -12.47 -0.57
CA TRP A 111 -12.87 -11.23 0.19
C TRP A 111 -12.32 -11.53 1.58
N VAL A 112 -11.06 -11.20 1.81
CA VAL A 112 -10.36 -11.51 3.07
C VAL A 112 -9.98 -10.21 3.75
N VAL A 113 -10.32 -10.10 5.04
CA VAL A 113 -9.90 -8.98 5.88
C VAL A 113 -9.06 -9.49 7.05
N ALA A 114 -8.06 -8.71 7.46
CA ALA A 114 -7.17 -9.07 8.54
C ALA A 114 -7.03 -7.94 9.55
N LYS A 115 -7.02 -8.30 10.84
CA LYS A 115 -6.60 -7.44 11.96
C LYS A 115 -5.26 -7.93 12.50
N GLY A 116 -4.64 -7.17 13.40
CA GLY A 116 -3.40 -7.58 14.02
C GLY A 116 -2.26 -7.68 13.01
N SER A 117 -2.20 -6.78 12.03
CA SER A 117 -1.10 -6.69 11.05
C SER A 117 -0.21 -5.47 11.31
N ASN A 118 0.89 -5.40 10.57
CA ASN A 118 1.86 -4.29 10.58
C ASN A 118 2.05 -3.74 9.14
N HIS A 119 2.95 -2.76 8.98
CA HIS A 119 3.23 -2.15 7.67
C HIS A 119 3.62 -3.21 6.62
N TYR A 120 2.93 -3.23 5.48
CA TYR A 120 3.05 -4.31 4.48
C TYR A 120 3.82 -3.92 3.19
N GLY A 121 4.54 -2.79 3.19
CA GLY A 121 5.20 -2.32 1.96
C GLY A 121 4.20 -1.78 0.94
N ILE A 122 4.37 -2.15 -0.33
CA ILE A 122 3.51 -1.65 -1.44
C ILE A 122 2.26 -2.52 -1.61
N ALA A 123 1.09 -1.90 -1.79
CA ALA A 123 -0.18 -2.62 -1.94
C ALA A 123 -0.22 -3.43 -3.26
N GLY A 124 0.45 -2.91 -4.30
CA GLY A 124 0.63 -3.52 -5.61
C GLY A 124 1.23 -4.93 -5.55
N PHE A 125 2.14 -5.17 -4.59
CA PHE A 125 2.79 -6.47 -4.43
C PHE A 125 1.77 -7.59 -4.23
N TYR A 126 0.74 -7.35 -3.42
CA TYR A 126 -0.31 -8.34 -3.13
C TYR A 126 -1.30 -8.47 -4.28
N SER A 127 -1.85 -7.37 -4.79
CA SER A 127 -2.82 -7.42 -5.88
C SER A 127 -2.26 -8.13 -7.12
N MET A 128 -0.97 -7.96 -7.41
CA MET A 128 -0.32 -8.61 -8.56
C MET A 128 -0.17 -10.13 -8.39
N GLN A 129 -0.26 -10.69 -7.19
CA GLN A 129 -0.19 -12.14 -6.99
C GLN A 129 -1.34 -12.85 -7.72
N ALA A 130 -2.53 -12.23 -7.76
CA ALA A 130 -3.70 -12.74 -8.45
C ALA A 130 -3.52 -12.86 -9.98
N LEU A 131 -2.63 -12.05 -10.59
CA LEU A 131 -2.35 -12.08 -12.03
C LEU A 131 -1.83 -13.46 -12.47
N LYS A 132 -1.03 -14.13 -11.62
CA LYS A 132 -0.48 -15.48 -11.88
C LYS A 132 -1.58 -16.55 -12.03
N HIS A 133 -2.80 -16.22 -11.60
CA HIS A 133 -3.96 -17.11 -11.64
C HIS A 133 -5.04 -16.64 -12.62
N GLY A 134 -4.74 -15.64 -13.46
CA GLY A 134 -5.73 -15.06 -14.37
C GLY A 134 -6.89 -14.37 -13.62
N MET A 135 -6.63 -13.87 -12.41
CA MET A 135 -7.63 -13.23 -11.55
C MET A 135 -7.34 -11.73 -11.37
N ILE A 136 -8.39 -10.96 -11.14
CA ILE A 136 -8.26 -9.58 -10.68
C ILE A 136 -7.89 -9.64 -9.19
N GLY A 137 -6.86 -8.91 -8.79
CA GLY A 137 -6.45 -8.77 -7.40
C GLY A 137 -6.64 -7.34 -6.90
N MET A 138 -7.07 -7.19 -5.64
CA MET A 138 -7.12 -5.89 -4.96
C MET A 138 -6.50 -5.98 -3.58
N SER A 139 -5.89 -4.88 -3.14
CA SER A 139 -5.28 -4.79 -1.80
C SER A 139 -5.49 -3.40 -1.22
N PHE A 140 -5.79 -3.36 0.08
CA PHE A 140 -6.05 -2.13 0.85
C PHE A 140 -5.43 -2.27 2.25
N THR A 141 -4.96 -1.17 2.82
CA THR A 141 -4.59 -1.09 4.24
C THR A 141 -4.93 0.28 4.80
N ASN A 142 -5.30 0.35 6.07
CA ASN A 142 -5.20 1.61 6.81
C ASN A 142 -3.78 1.77 7.38
N THR A 143 -3.46 2.98 7.85
CA THR A 143 -2.16 3.28 8.46
C THR A 143 -2.28 4.40 9.51
N SER A 144 -1.17 4.77 10.14
CA SER A 144 -1.08 5.88 11.09
C SER A 144 -1.73 7.15 10.56
N PRO A 145 -2.39 7.96 11.41
CA PRO A 145 -3.04 9.19 10.99
C PRO A 145 -2.01 10.21 10.49
N LEU A 146 -2.09 10.54 9.19
CA LEU A 146 -1.17 11.43 8.47
C LEU A 146 -1.90 12.40 7.51
N VAL A 147 -3.19 12.17 7.26
CA VAL A 147 -4.01 12.92 6.31
C VAL A 147 -5.05 13.72 7.07
N VAL A 148 -5.19 14.99 6.69
CA VAL A 148 -6.21 15.91 7.18
C VAL A 148 -7.44 15.78 6.28
N PRO A 149 -8.61 15.34 6.82
CA PRO A 149 -9.84 15.31 6.06
C PRO A 149 -10.21 16.69 5.51
N THR A 150 -10.95 16.72 4.40
CA THR A 150 -11.44 17.97 3.82
C THR A 150 -12.24 18.77 4.87
N ARG A 151 -11.89 20.06 5.05
CA ARG A 151 -12.43 21.00 6.06
C ARG A 151 -12.04 20.71 7.52
N ALA A 152 -11.12 19.79 7.77
CA ALA A 152 -10.52 19.57 9.09
C ALA A 152 -9.15 20.28 9.20
N LYS A 153 -8.54 20.18 10.38
CA LYS A 153 -7.17 20.65 10.67
C LYS A 153 -6.32 19.63 11.43
N GLU A 154 -6.85 18.44 11.67
CA GLU A 154 -6.17 17.39 12.43
C GLU A 154 -6.05 16.13 11.58
N CYS A 155 -4.90 15.46 11.66
CA CYS A 155 -4.70 14.16 11.04
C CYS A 155 -5.58 13.12 11.71
N THR A 156 -6.48 12.51 10.95
CA THR A 156 -7.36 11.44 11.44
C THR A 156 -7.35 10.20 10.57
N LEU A 157 -6.81 10.28 9.35
CA LEU A 157 -6.76 9.17 8.41
C LEU A 157 -5.33 8.89 8.00
N GLY A 158 -5.05 7.63 7.66
CA GLY A 158 -3.79 7.30 7.02
C GLY A 158 -3.75 7.70 5.56
N THR A 159 -2.59 7.50 4.93
CA THR A 159 -2.46 7.57 3.45
C THR A 159 -3.28 6.49 2.75
N ASN A 160 -3.76 5.49 3.51
CA ASN A 160 -4.80 4.52 3.18
C ASN A 160 -4.77 4.08 1.71
N PRO A 161 -3.72 3.36 1.28
CA PRO A 161 -3.56 3.01 -0.12
C PRO A 161 -4.60 1.99 -0.59
N LEU A 162 -4.84 2.02 -1.89
CA LEU A 162 -5.62 1.04 -2.62
C LEU A 162 -4.85 0.59 -3.86
N SER A 163 -4.96 -0.70 -4.17
CA SER A 163 -4.35 -1.29 -5.35
C SER A 163 -5.32 -2.21 -6.06
N VAL A 164 -5.26 -2.20 -7.39
CA VAL A 164 -6.02 -3.09 -8.28
C VAL A 164 -5.10 -3.56 -9.40
N ALA A 165 -5.02 -4.88 -9.59
CA ALA A 165 -4.33 -5.50 -10.71
C ALA A 165 -5.31 -6.38 -11.51
N ALA A 166 -5.27 -6.28 -12.84
CA ALA A 166 -6.11 -7.07 -13.74
C ALA A 166 -5.30 -7.67 -14.90
N PRO A 167 -5.47 -8.97 -15.21
CA PRO A 167 -4.74 -9.61 -16.30
C PRO A 167 -5.25 -9.13 -17.66
N ALA A 168 -4.34 -9.04 -18.62
CA ALA A 168 -4.62 -8.81 -20.03
C ALA A 168 -3.96 -9.91 -20.87
N ALA A 169 -4.30 -9.99 -22.15
CA ALA A 169 -3.76 -11.01 -23.04
C ALA A 169 -2.23 -10.90 -23.20
N ASN A 170 -1.58 -12.03 -23.51
CA ASN A 170 -0.13 -12.13 -23.79
C ASN A 170 0.79 -11.69 -22.64
N GLY A 171 0.34 -11.84 -21.38
CA GLY A 171 1.15 -11.53 -20.20
C GLY A 171 1.23 -10.04 -19.84
N ASP A 172 0.46 -9.19 -20.52
CA ASP A 172 0.27 -7.79 -20.14
C ASP A 172 -0.72 -7.67 -18.97
N SER A 173 -0.73 -6.52 -18.30
CA SER A 173 -1.63 -6.29 -17.17
C SER A 173 -1.87 -4.81 -16.90
N PHE A 174 -3.01 -4.52 -16.27
CA PHE A 174 -3.26 -3.24 -15.62
C PHE A 174 -2.85 -3.35 -14.15
N VAL A 175 -2.10 -2.38 -13.63
CA VAL A 175 -1.74 -2.30 -12.20
C VAL A 175 -1.82 -0.86 -11.72
N LEU A 176 -2.83 -0.57 -10.89
CA LEU A 176 -2.95 0.66 -10.12
C LEU A 176 -2.46 0.39 -8.69
N ASP A 177 -1.49 1.15 -8.19
CA ASP A 177 -1.07 1.15 -6.79
C ASP A 177 -0.89 2.60 -6.33
N MET A 178 -1.78 3.08 -5.47
CA MET A 178 -1.81 4.49 -5.09
C MET A 178 -2.25 4.72 -3.65
N ALA A 179 -1.70 5.76 -3.04
CA ALA A 179 -2.26 6.33 -1.82
C ALA A 179 -3.57 7.09 -2.11
N THR A 180 -4.41 7.23 -1.09
CA THR A 180 -5.58 8.12 -1.15
C THR A 180 -5.25 9.56 -0.73
N SER A 181 -4.01 9.81 -0.29
CA SER A 181 -3.41 11.14 -0.16
C SER A 181 -2.85 11.64 -1.50
N SER A 182 -2.72 12.97 -1.65
CA SER A 182 -2.10 13.59 -2.84
C SER A 182 -0.66 13.11 -3.06
N VAL A 183 0.02 12.76 -1.97
CA VAL A 183 1.41 12.31 -1.99
C VAL A 183 1.69 11.37 -0.82
N ALA A 184 2.71 10.51 -0.93
CA ALA A 184 3.24 9.77 0.21
C ALA A 184 4.07 10.68 1.13
N LEU A 185 3.94 10.49 2.46
CA LEU A 185 4.69 11.26 3.47
C LEU A 185 6.21 11.25 3.21
N GLY A 186 6.76 10.10 2.80
CA GLY A 186 8.18 9.97 2.52
C GLY A 186 8.72 10.90 1.42
N LYS A 187 7.86 11.37 0.50
CA LYS A 187 8.25 12.40 -0.47
C LYS A 187 8.34 13.78 0.19
N VAL A 188 7.42 14.14 1.09
CA VAL A 188 7.52 15.38 1.88
C VAL A 188 8.79 15.39 2.72
N GLU A 189 9.13 14.26 3.37
CA GLU A 189 10.39 14.10 4.12
C GLU A 189 11.64 14.32 3.24
N LEU A 190 11.60 13.90 1.97
CA LEU A 190 12.70 14.09 1.03
C LEU A 190 12.88 15.57 0.68
N TYR A 191 11.78 16.27 0.39
CA TYR A 191 11.80 17.71 0.10
C TYR A 191 12.29 18.52 1.30
N ALA A 192 11.88 18.17 2.52
CA ALA A 192 12.41 18.76 3.75
C ALA A 192 13.94 18.61 3.84
N ARG A 193 14.45 17.39 3.66
CA ARG A 193 15.90 17.09 3.70
C ARG A 193 16.70 17.84 2.64
N ASN A 194 16.10 18.12 1.49
CA ASN A 194 16.72 18.87 0.40
C ASN A 194 16.56 20.39 0.54
N ASN A 195 15.82 20.88 1.54
CA ASN A 195 15.40 22.28 1.66
C ASN A 195 14.62 22.78 0.44
N GLU A 196 13.76 21.93 -0.13
CA GLU A 196 12.94 22.22 -1.30
C GLU A 196 11.46 22.39 -0.90
N LYS A 197 10.74 23.25 -1.64
CA LYS A 197 9.30 23.42 -1.45
C LYS A 197 8.51 22.24 -2.04
N VAL A 198 7.51 21.75 -1.32
CA VAL A 198 6.59 20.75 -1.88
C VAL A 198 5.61 21.40 -2.86
N PRO A 199 5.17 20.67 -3.90
CA PRO A 199 4.10 21.14 -4.78
C PRO A 199 2.85 21.56 -4.01
N TYR A 200 2.25 22.66 -4.45
CA TYR A 200 0.99 23.14 -3.89
C TYR A 200 -0.10 22.05 -3.94
N GLY A 201 -0.80 21.85 -2.82
CA GLY A 201 -1.85 20.83 -2.69
C GLY A 201 -1.38 19.47 -2.15
N TRP A 202 -0.09 19.32 -1.80
CA TRP A 202 0.41 18.12 -1.12
C TRP A 202 0.06 18.08 0.37
N GLY A 203 0.05 19.22 1.05
CA GLY A 203 -0.18 19.29 2.49
C GLY A 203 -0.69 20.64 2.99
N CYS A 204 -0.97 20.69 4.27
CA CYS A 204 -1.41 21.88 4.99
C CYS A 204 -0.68 22.02 6.33
N ASP A 205 -0.68 23.24 6.87
CA ASP A 205 -0.16 23.58 8.19
C ASP A 205 -1.10 23.17 9.35
N HIS A 206 -0.72 23.50 10.58
CA HIS A 206 -1.48 23.27 11.81
C HIS A 206 -2.87 23.96 11.87
N GLN A 207 -3.15 24.90 10.97
CA GLN A 207 -4.46 25.56 10.84
C GLN A 207 -5.31 24.92 9.73
N GLY A 208 -4.79 23.93 9.01
CA GLY A 208 -5.43 23.34 7.84
C GLY A 208 -5.29 24.18 6.57
N LYS A 209 -4.40 25.18 6.55
CA LYS A 209 -4.15 26.01 5.37
C LYS A 209 -3.10 25.35 4.48
N VAL A 210 -3.38 25.26 3.18
CA VAL A 210 -2.44 24.66 2.20
C VAL A 210 -1.10 25.39 2.23
N THR A 211 -0.02 24.63 2.29
CA THR A 211 1.35 25.16 2.35
C THR A 211 2.27 24.42 1.37
N GLU A 212 3.34 25.10 0.95
CA GLU A 212 4.44 24.55 0.16
C GLU A 212 5.68 24.27 1.02
N ASN A 213 5.62 24.63 2.31
CA ASN A 213 6.70 24.38 3.25
C ASN A 213 6.60 22.94 3.80
N PRO A 214 7.55 22.04 3.48
CA PRO A 214 7.48 20.66 3.96
C PRO A 214 7.54 20.56 5.49
N GLU A 215 8.24 21.47 6.18
CA GLU A 215 8.34 21.43 7.64
C GLU A 215 6.98 21.71 8.31
N GLU A 216 6.20 22.65 7.77
CA GLU A 216 4.84 22.93 8.27
C GLU A 216 3.87 21.76 8.06
N VAL A 217 4.11 20.93 7.02
CA VAL A 217 3.34 19.71 6.79
C VAL A 217 3.72 18.61 7.78
N LEU A 218 5.00 18.51 8.14
CA LEU A 218 5.55 17.49 9.02
C LEU A 218 5.35 17.82 10.51
N ASP A 219 5.30 19.09 10.88
CA ASP A 219 5.17 19.57 12.25
C ASP A 219 3.79 20.23 12.49
N GLY A 220 2.89 19.47 13.11
CA GLY A 220 1.54 19.92 13.47
C GLY A 220 0.54 20.01 12.32
N GLY A 221 0.99 20.00 11.06
CA GLY A 221 0.16 19.93 9.86
C GLY A 221 -0.20 18.51 9.42
N GLY A 222 -0.38 18.33 8.11
CA GLY A 222 -0.60 17.02 7.53
C GLY A 222 -0.80 17.00 6.02
N LEU A 223 -0.92 15.79 5.47
CA LEU A 223 -1.13 15.58 4.05
C LEU A 223 -2.57 15.91 3.67
N LEU A 224 -2.76 16.43 2.46
CA LEU A 224 -4.08 16.54 1.85
C LEU A 224 -4.43 15.23 1.13
N SER A 225 -5.72 14.93 1.09
CA SER A 225 -6.28 13.84 0.30
C SER A 225 -6.10 14.08 -1.20
N LEU A 226 -6.08 13.01 -2.00
CA LEU A 226 -6.04 13.08 -3.46
C LEU A 226 -7.11 14.07 -3.97
N GLY A 227 -6.67 14.99 -4.83
CA GLY A 227 -7.46 16.15 -5.24
C GLY A 227 -7.19 17.39 -4.38
N GLY A 228 -6.27 17.35 -3.41
CA GLY A 228 -5.79 18.51 -2.66
C GLY A 228 -6.89 19.19 -1.83
N SER A 229 -7.09 20.48 -2.08
CA SER A 229 -8.14 21.29 -1.45
C SER A 229 -9.55 20.87 -1.89
N GLU A 230 -10.58 21.39 -1.22
CA GLU A 230 -11.96 21.18 -1.65
C GLU A 230 -12.21 21.62 -3.10
N LEU A 231 -11.66 22.78 -3.50
CA LEU A 231 -11.83 23.34 -4.86
C LEU A 231 -11.30 22.42 -5.95
N THR A 232 -10.26 21.65 -5.64
CA THR A 232 -9.57 20.74 -6.56
C THR A 232 -10.06 19.29 -6.42
N GLY A 233 -11.11 19.04 -5.62
CA GLY A 233 -11.75 17.74 -5.49
C GLY A 233 -11.22 16.86 -4.35
N GLY A 234 -10.52 17.43 -3.36
CA GLY A 234 -9.95 16.71 -2.22
C GLY A 234 -10.95 15.82 -1.48
N TYR A 235 -12.22 16.22 -1.42
CA TYR A 235 -13.29 15.44 -0.79
C TYR A 235 -13.48 14.05 -1.44
N LYS A 236 -13.06 13.86 -2.70
CA LYS A 236 -13.07 12.55 -3.36
C LYS A 236 -11.98 11.63 -2.82
N GLY A 237 -10.75 12.14 -2.69
CA GLY A 237 -9.65 11.40 -2.04
C GLY A 237 -9.97 11.09 -0.58
N TYR A 238 -10.59 12.02 0.13
CA TYR A 238 -11.10 11.79 1.49
C TYR A 238 -12.13 10.65 1.53
N GLY A 239 -13.09 10.64 0.60
CA GLY A 239 -14.06 9.54 0.47
C GLY A 239 -13.41 8.18 0.21
N LEU A 240 -12.40 8.12 -0.67
CA LEU A 240 -11.62 6.90 -0.91
C LEU A 240 -10.87 6.44 0.35
N SER A 241 -10.25 7.38 1.07
CA SER A 241 -9.54 7.09 2.32
C SER A 241 -10.47 6.52 3.40
N MET A 242 -11.69 7.07 3.52
CA MET A 242 -12.73 6.55 4.42
C MET A 242 -13.21 5.15 4.02
N MET A 243 -13.36 4.88 2.71
CA MET A 243 -13.70 3.53 2.22
C MET A 243 -12.65 2.51 2.66
N VAL A 244 -11.37 2.83 2.50
CA VAL A 244 -10.27 1.96 2.97
C VAL A 244 -10.31 1.79 4.49
N GLU A 245 -10.55 2.87 5.25
CA GLU A 245 -10.68 2.78 6.71
C GLU A 245 -11.83 1.85 7.15
N ILE A 246 -12.95 1.85 6.42
CA ILE A 246 -14.08 0.96 6.66
C ILE A 246 -13.72 -0.49 6.36
N PHE A 247 -13.07 -0.76 5.22
CA PHE A 247 -12.72 -2.14 4.83
C PHE A 247 -11.61 -2.73 5.70
N CYS A 248 -10.66 -1.90 6.11
CA CYS A 248 -9.46 -2.35 6.81
C CYS A 248 -9.62 -2.23 8.32
N GLY A 249 -9.92 -1.04 8.82
CA GLY A 249 -10.04 -0.79 10.26
C GLY A 249 -11.32 -1.39 10.84
N ILE A 250 -12.47 -0.94 10.33
CA ILE A 250 -13.78 -1.24 10.92
C ILE A 250 -14.18 -2.70 10.65
N LEU A 251 -14.18 -3.13 9.39
CA LEU A 251 -14.66 -4.46 9.00
C LEU A 251 -13.77 -5.59 9.55
N ALA A 252 -12.45 -5.38 9.63
CA ALA A 252 -11.55 -6.38 10.20
C ALA A 252 -11.57 -6.40 11.74
N GLY A 253 -12.11 -5.36 12.39
CA GLY A 253 -11.97 -5.17 13.84
C GLY A 253 -10.53 -4.81 14.26
N ALA A 254 -9.82 -4.07 13.41
CA ALA A 254 -8.48 -3.56 13.65
C ALA A 254 -8.50 -2.16 14.30
N ALA A 255 -7.33 -1.62 14.63
CA ALA A 255 -7.24 -0.22 15.02
C ALA A 255 -7.56 0.67 13.81
N TYR A 256 -8.22 1.80 14.04
CA TYR A 256 -8.63 2.73 13.00
C TYR A 256 -8.42 4.17 13.44
N SER A 257 -8.19 5.06 12.48
CA SER A 257 -8.00 6.50 12.72
C SER A 257 -6.95 6.77 13.83
N LYS A 258 -7.23 7.70 14.75
CA LYS A 258 -6.36 8.08 15.88
C LYS A 258 -6.03 6.95 16.85
N ASN A 259 -6.71 5.81 16.75
CA ASN A 259 -6.40 4.64 17.58
C ASN A 259 -5.17 3.88 17.05
N VAL A 260 -4.81 4.05 15.77
CA VAL A 260 -3.55 3.55 15.22
C VAL A 260 -2.40 4.35 15.83
N ARG A 261 -1.31 3.67 16.20
CA ARG A 261 -0.11 4.35 16.72
C ARG A 261 0.46 5.35 15.71
N THR A 262 1.13 6.38 16.23
CA THR A 262 1.76 7.41 15.41
C THR A 262 2.89 6.81 14.54
N TRP A 263 3.05 7.33 13.33
CA TRP A 263 4.08 6.88 12.40
C TRP A 263 5.48 6.95 13.04
N ARG A 264 6.27 5.87 12.89
CA ARG A 264 7.61 5.67 13.49
C ARG A 264 7.67 5.70 15.03
N VAL A 265 6.55 5.75 15.72
CA VAL A 265 6.52 5.59 17.17
C VAL A 265 6.33 4.11 17.51
N THR A 266 7.26 3.57 18.29
CA THR A 266 7.32 2.16 18.70
C THR A 266 6.95 2.07 20.19
N ASP A 267 5.73 2.52 20.55
CA ASP A 267 5.20 2.57 21.92
C ASP A 267 4.15 1.48 22.19
N ARG A 268 3.43 1.04 21.16
CA ARG A 268 2.40 -0.01 21.22
C ARG A 268 2.28 -0.73 19.88
N VAL A 269 1.55 -1.85 19.87
CA VAL A 269 1.23 -2.60 18.66
C VAL A 269 0.50 -1.72 17.65
N ALA A 270 0.80 -1.88 16.35
CA ALA A 270 0.15 -1.10 15.31
C ALA A 270 -1.32 -1.51 15.12
N ASN A 271 -1.59 -2.82 15.17
CA ASN A 271 -2.88 -3.43 14.90
C ASN A 271 -3.53 -2.87 13.62
N LEU A 272 -2.75 -2.80 12.53
CA LEU A 272 -3.26 -2.33 11.24
C LEU A 272 -4.26 -3.33 10.68
N GLY A 273 -5.26 -2.78 10.00
CA GLY A 273 -6.25 -3.52 9.24
C GLY A 273 -5.87 -3.61 7.78
N GLN A 274 -6.14 -4.76 7.15
CA GLN A 274 -5.86 -5.00 5.75
C GLN A 274 -7.03 -5.71 5.08
N CYS A 275 -7.21 -5.47 3.78
CA CYS A 275 -8.22 -6.14 2.97
C CYS A 275 -7.61 -6.60 1.64
N PHE A 276 -7.91 -7.84 1.28
CA PHE A 276 -7.40 -8.51 0.08
C PHE A 276 -8.59 -9.13 -0.66
N VAL A 277 -8.68 -8.85 -1.95
CA VAL A 277 -9.78 -9.35 -2.79
C VAL A 277 -9.20 -10.01 -4.02
N ALA A 278 -9.72 -11.18 -4.37
CA ALA A 278 -9.49 -11.80 -5.67
C ALA A 278 -10.84 -12.03 -6.36
N ILE A 279 -10.90 -11.80 -7.66
CA ILE A 279 -12.10 -12.01 -8.48
C ILE A 279 -11.72 -12.86 -9.69
N ASN A 280 -12.44 -13.95 -9.90
CA ASN A 280 -12.29 -14.80 -11.07
C ASN A 280 -13.11 -14.22 -12.23
N PRO A 281 -12.47 -13.61 -13.26
CA PRO A 281 -13.20 -12.97 -14.35
C PRO A 281 -14.03 -13.97 -15.19
N ASN A 282 -13.69 -15.26 -15.16
CA ASN A 282 -14.41 -16.30 -15.91
C ASN A 282 -15.80 -16.59 -15.35
N CYS A 283 -16.13 -16.11 -14.15
CA CYS A 283 -17.48 -16.18 -13.58
C CYS A 283 -18.41 -15.08 -14.15
N PHE A 284 -17.90 -14.18 -14.99
CA PHE A 284 -18.63 -13.06 -15.58
C PHE A 284 -18.62 -13.14 -17.11
N ALA A 285 -18.55 -12.00 -17.81
CA ALA A 285 -18.59 -11.97 -19.26
C ALA A 285 -17.31 -12.58 -19.89
N PRO A 286 -17.43 -13.45 -20.90
CA PRO A 286 -16.29 -14.11 -21.55
C PRO A 286 -15.36 -13.09 -22.24
N GLY A 287 -14.11 -13.43 -22.50
CA GLY A 287 -13.16 -12.56 -23.22
C GLY A 287 -12.65 -11.37 -22.40
N PHE A 288 -12.57 -11.51 -21.07
CA PHE A 288 -12.10 -10.46 -20.16
C PHE A 288 -10.72 -9.92 -20.55
N GLU A 289 -9.70 -10.78 -20.63
CA GLU A 289 -8.31 -10.38 -20.91
C GLU A 289 -8.16 -9.65 -22.26
N THR A 290 -8.90 -10.08 -23.29
CA THR A 290 -8.90 -9.42 -24.61
C THR A 290 -9.47 -8.01 -24.51
N ARG A 291 -10.56 -7.80 -23.76
CA ARG A 291 -11.13 -6.46 -23.55
C ARG A 291 -10.21 -5.57 -22.72
N VAL A 292 -9.50 -6.13 -21.74
CA VAL A 292 -8.48 -5.36 -21.00
C VAL A 292 -7.35 -4.97 -21.94
N SER A 293 -6.84 -5.87 -22.77
CA SER A 293 -5.81 -5.54 -23.77
C SER A 293 -6.25 -4.44 -24.73
N ASP A 294 -7.48 -4.52 -25.25
CA ASP A 294 -8.05 -3.48 -26.10
C ASP A 294 -8.12 -2.13 -25.38
N LEU A 295 -8.63 -2.10 -24.14
CA LEU A 295 -8.65 -0.90 -23.31
C LEU A 295 -7.24 -0.30 -23.11
N LEU A 296 -6.25 -1.13 -22.80
CA LEU A 296 -4.86 -0.70 -22.64
C LEU A 296 -4.31 -0.13 -23.95
N GLN A 297 -4.60 -0.76 -25.09
CA GLN A 297 -4.16 -0.30 -26.41
C GLN A 297 -4.82 1.02 -26.81
N ILE A 298 -6.13 1.18 -26.57
CA ILE A 298 -6.86 2.44 -26.82
C ILE A 298 -6.13 3.60 -26.13
N HIS A 299 -5.76 3.44 -24.86
CA HIS A 299 -5.09 4.49 -24.11
C HIS A 299 -3.64 4.69 -24.57
N ARG A 300 -2.85 3.62 -24.76
CA ARG A 300 -1.44 3.72 -25.21
C ARG A 300 -1.28 4.38 -26.58
N ASN A 301 -2.33 4.34 -27.42
CA ASN A 301 -2.34 4.92 -28.76
C ASN A 301 -2.87 6.36 -28.80
N LEU A 302 -3.29 6.96 -27.68
CA LEU A 302 -3.68 8.37 -27.64
C LEU A 302 -2.48 9.28 -27.90
N GLU A 303 -2.72 10.38 -28.63
CA GLU A 303 -1.70 11.42 -28.82
C GLU A 303 -1.39 12.10 -27.47
N PRO A 304 -0.12 12.14 -27.03
CA PRO A 304 0.23 12.80 -25.79
C PRO A 304 0.10 14.33 -25.93
N ASN A 305 -0.35 15.00 -24.86
CA ASN A 305 -0.54 16.45 -24.85
C ASN A 305 0.77 17.25 -24.90
N SER A 306 1.92 16.59 -24.78
CA SER A 306 3.26 17.17 -24.90
C SER A 306 4.29 16.11 -25.28
N VAL A 307 5.34 16.52 -25.99
CA VAL A 307 6.39 15.63 -26.53
C VAL A 307 7.20 14.92 -25.42
N ALA A 308 7.15 15.43 -24.19
CA ALA A 308 7.99 14.97 -23.08
C ALA A 308 7.45 13.74 -22.33
N GLN A 309 6.20 13.31 -22.54
CA GLN A 309 5.60 12.22 -21.75
C GLN A 309 4.74 11.31 -22.63
N LYS A 310 5.14 10.02 -22.76
CA LYS A 310 4.24 8.99 -23.30
C LYS A 310 3.10 8.75 -22.32
N LEU A 311 1.88 8.56 -22.82
CA LEU A 311 0.75 8.18 -21.98
C LEU A 311 1.01 6.78 -21.39
N ASN A 312 1.23 6.72 -20.08
CA ASN A 312 1.38 5.45 -19.38
C ASN A 312 0.02 5.01 -18.84
N VAL A 313 -0.44 3.84 -19.25
CA VAL A 313 -1.56 3.19 -18.59
C VAL A 313 -1.03 2.55 -17.32
N ALA A 314 -1.72 2.75 -16.19
CA ALA A 314 -1.25 2.38 -14.85
C ALA A 314 -0.57 0.99 -14.85
N ALA A 315 0.75 1.02 -14.70
CA ALA A 315 1.67 -0.12 -14.65
C ALA A 315 3.10 0.31 -14.25
N LEU A 316 3.44 1.59 -14.40
CA LEU A 316 4.72 2.19 -13.99
C LEU A 316 4.46 3.36 -13.04
N PRO A 317 5.37 3.67 -12.11
CA PRO A 317 5.28 4.90 -11.33
C PRO A 317 5.16 6.06 -12.31
N MET A 318 4.06 6.82 -12.22
CA MET A 318 3.87 8.05 -13.00
C MET A 318 4.86 9.16 -12.59
N ASP A 319 5.79 8.86 -11.70
CA ASP A 319 6.70 9.78 -11.02
C ASP A 319 8.17 9.32 -11.11
N VAL A 320 8.67 9.06 -12.33
CA VAL A 320 10.11 9.05 -12.63
C VAL A 320 10.38 9.97 -13.80
#